data_AF-A0A7V3AEN9-F1
#
_entry.id   AF-A0A7V3AEN9-F1
#
_cell.length_a   1.000
_cell.length_b   1.000
_cell.length_c   1.000
_cell.angle_alpha   90.00
_cell.angle_beta   90.00
_cell.angle_gamma   90.00
#
_symmetry.space_group_name_H-M   'P 1'
#
loop_
_entity.id
_entity.type
_entity.pdbx_description
1 polymer ?
#
loop_
_entity_poly.entity_id
_entity_poly.type
_entity_poly.pdbx_seq_one_letter_code
_entity_poly.pdbx_strand_id
1 'polypeptide(L)'
;MKAVRAYVAGGAVLSVVLAACSGHVKPAPPKTAEAAAKAVVDGLLQNKPVVLWNALPASYQKDINEVVHTAVGKADPALWNAGWELFGKLVTLAKTKKDMVLKTPALADAKAPVKAAELGRNWDAVVGLLDTLAQSDLRNFEKAKTMDMGAFFDKTGAELMSKLQALSQLFPPDKMQDNPWVVLKTFKVAPVKAEGDTATVKVEFGGEPALEEQFVRIEGKWIPMKLAAFWNDAMSRTKKEIAEMPKADPKTNEQLLGVIKAANNALNTMIEAKTQEEFNMGLVQAMAPLGPLLIGRMGEKEQGAPTPAP
;
A
#
# COMPACT_ATOMS: atom_id res chain seq x y z
N MET A 1 -14.64 11.85 -4.13
CA MET A 1 -15.61 10.87 -4.67
C MET A 1 -15.54 10.70 -6.19
N LYS A 2 -15.82 11.70 -7.05
CA LYS A 2 -15.70 11.51 -8.52
C LYS A 2 -14.34 10.92 -8.96
N ALA A 3 -13.23 11.38 -8.39
CA ALA A 3 -11.90 10.81 -8.66
C ALA A 3 -11.73 9.33 -8.24
N VAL A 4 -12.45 8.85 -7.21
CA VAL A 4 -12.43 7.44 -6.80
C VAL A 4 -13.24 6.60 -7.79
N ARG A 5 -14.41 7.07 -8.24
CA ARG A 5 -15.13 6.44 -9.35
C ARG A 5 -14.33 6.45 -10.65
N ALA A 6 -13.54 7.50 -10.92
CA ALA A 6 -12.63 7.53 -12.07
C ALA A 6 -11.43 6.57 -11.93
N TYR A 7 -10.97 6.26 -10.72
CA TYR A 7 -9.94 5.23 -10.49
C TYR A 7 -10.50 3.80 -10.60
N VAL A 8 -11.75 3.59 -10.17
CA VAL A 8 -12.45 2.30 -10.26
C VAL A 8 -12.92 2.00 -11.70
N ALA A 9 -13.45 3.00 -12.41
CA ALA A 9 -13.78 2.90 -13.84
C ALA A 9 -12.56 3.11 -14.77
N GLY A 10 -11.38 3.41 -14.20
CA GLY A 10 -10.14 3.75 -14.90
C GLY A 10 -9.07 2.66 -14.84
N GLY A 11 -9.45 1.40 -15.13
CA GLY A 11 -8.51 0.33 -15.45
C GLY A 11 -7.67 -0.27 -14.31
N ALA A 12 -7.76 0.23 -13.07
CA ALA A 12 -6.85 -0.17 -11.99
C ALA A 12 -7.28 -1.41 -11.17
N VAL A 13 -8.52 -1.91 -11.32
CA VAL A 13 -9.11 -2.93 -10.43
C VAL A 13 -9.01 -4.37 -10.97
N LEU A 14 -8.80 -4.55 -12.28
CA LEU A 14 -8.72 -5.88 -12.90
C LEU A 14 -7.30 -6.17 -13.41
N SER A 15 -6.45 -6.76 -12.55
CA SER A 15 -5.17 -7.33 -12.98
C SER A 15 -4.75 -8.56 -12.16
N VAL A 16 -4.79 -9.69 -12.86
CA VAL A 16 -4.27 -11.03 -12.54
C VAL A 16 -4.97 -11.83 -11.43
N VAL A 17 -4.79 -13.16 -11.52
CA VAL A 17 -5.89 -14.04 -11.96
C VAL A 17 -5.52 -15.53 -11.73
N LEU A 18 -6.20 -16.40 -10.95
CA LEU A 18 -7.33 -16.35 -9.98
C LEU A 18 -7.58 -17.89 -9.64
N ALA A 19 -7.09 -18.72 -8.66
CA ALA A 19 -6.13 -18.80 -7.51
C ALA A 19 -5.40 -20.21 -7.30
N ALA A 20 -5.51 -21.15 -6.31
CA ALA A 20 -6.43 -21.54 -5.17
C ALA A 20 -5.75 -22.20 -3.86
N CYS A 21 -6.15 -23.40 -3.31
CA CYS A 21 -5.89 -23.86 -1.88
C CYS A 21 -5.39 -25.33 -1.56
N SER A 22 -4.83 -25.49 -0.33
CA SER A 22 -4.55 -26.71 0.49
C SER A 22 -3.28 -27.57 0.26
N GLY A 23 -2.32 -27.52 1.21
CA GLY A 23 -1.35 -28.60 1.47
C GLY A 23 0.09 -28.43 0.94
N HIS A 24 0.77 -27.32 1.24
CA HIS A 24 2.21 -27.06 0.98
C HIS A 24 2.76 -27.32 -0.45
N VAL A 25 1.88 -27.52 -1.43
CA VAL A 25 2.21 -27.56 -2.86
C VAL A 25 1.49 -26.39 -3.54
N LYS A 26 2.24 -25.54 -4.25
CA LYS A 26 1.68 -24.41 -5.01
C LYS A 26 0.72 -24.98 -6.08
N PRO A 27 -0.59 -24.65 -6.07
CA PRO A 27 -1.55 -25.31 -6.95
C PRO A 27 -1.20 -25.08 -8.42
N ALA A 28 -1.46 -26.10 -9.24
CA ALA A 28 -1.16 -26.06 -10.67
C ALA A 28 -1.86 -24.85 -11.35
N PRO A 29 -1.22 -24.16 -12.30
CA PRO A 29 -1.81 -23.01 -12.99
C PRO A 29 -3.18 -23.36 -13.61
N PRO A 30 -4.21 -22.48 -13.47
CA PRO A 30 -5.52 -22.73 -14.06
C PRO A 30 -5.45 -22.82 -15.59
N LYS A 31 -6.15 -23.80 -16.18
CA LYS A 31 -5.97 -24.17 -17.59
C LYS A 31 -6.58 -23.19 -18.60
N THR A 32 -7.75 -22.62 -18.32
CA THR A 32 -8.48 -21.66 -19.20
C THR A 32 -8.39 -20.25 -18.64
N ALA A 33 -8.52 -19.21 -19.48
CA ALA A 33 -8.55 -17.82 -18.99
C ALA A 33 -9.75 -17.52 -18.08
N GLU A 34 -10.84 -18.27 -18.18
CA GLU A 34 -12.04 -18.16 -17.33
C GLU A 34 -11.84 -18.82 -15.96
N ALA A 35 -11.33 -20.06 -15.90
CA ALA A 35 -10.99 -20.71 -14.63
C ALA A 35 -9.79 -20.02 -13.98
N ALA A 36 -8.85 -19.57 -14.81
CA ALA A 36 -7.84 -18.63 -14.40
C ALA A 36 -8.49 -17.37 -13.91
N ALA A 37 -9.58 -16.86 -14.47
CA ALA A 37 -10.31 -15.72 -13.96
C ALA A 37 -11.47 -16.08 -13.01
N LYS A 38 -11.42 -17.20 -12.25
CA LYS A 38 -12.43 -17.51 -11.20
C LYS A 38 -12.01 -17.39 -9.71
N ALA A 39 -10.80 -17.74 -9.28
CA ALA A 39 -10.51 -17.86 -7.83
C ALA A 39 -9.56 -16.84 -7.11
N VAL A 40 -8.96 -15.82 -7.73
CA VAL A 40 -8.27 -14.66 -7.05
C VAL A 40 -9.37 -13.80 -6.43
N VAL A 41 -10.51 -13.56 -7.08
CA VAL A 41 -11.71 -12.99 -6.46
C VAL A 41 -12.17 -13.90 -5.31
N ASP A 42 -12.35 -15.21 -5.52
CA ASP A 42 -12.64 -16.14 -4.40
C ASP A 42 -11.57 -16.06 -3.29
N GLY A 43 -10.31 -15.79 -3.63
CA GLY A 43 -9.15 -15.67 -2.74
C GLY A 43 -9.03 -14.32 -2.01
N LEU A 44 -9.40 -13.22 -2.64
CA LEU A 44 -9.52 -11.86 -2.10
C LEU A 44 -10.76 -11.76 -1.20
N LEU A 45 -11.83 -12.47 -1.56
CA LEU A 45 -12.98 -12.74 -0.70
C LEU A 45 -12.59 -13.59 0.53
N GLN A 46 -11.57 -14.45 0.40
CA GLN A 46 -10.89 -15.16 1.50
C GLN A 46 -9.72 -14.37 2.15
N ASN A 47 -9.52 -13.09 1.78
CA ASN A 47 -8.44 -12.21 2.26
C ASN A 47 -6.99 -12.71 2.03
N LYS A 48 -6.71 -13.40 0.92
CA LYS A 48 -5.39 -13.99 0.58
C LYS A 48 -4.71 -13.27 -0.60
N PRO A 49 -4.24 -12.02 -0.50
CA PRO A 49 -3.78 -11.25 -1.66
C PRO A 49 -2.58 -11.86 -2.40
N VAL A 50 -1.83 -12.79 -1.80
CA VAL A 50 -0.84 -13.66 -2.48
C VAL A 50 -1.37 -14.34 -3.74
N VAL A 51 -2.69 -14.52 -3.85
CA VAL A 51 -3.31 -15.09 -5.04
C VAL A 51 -3.01 -14.25 -6.29
N LEU A 52 -2.85 -12.92 -6.16
CA LEU A 52 -2.41 -12.02 -7.24
C LEU A 52 -0.97 -12.31 -7.66
N TRP A 53 -0.06 -12.42 -6.68
CA TRP A 53 1.34 -12.78 -6.90
C TRP A 53 1.46 -14.14 -7.60
N ASN A 54 0.77 -15.16 -7.09
CA ASN A 54 0.78 -16.53 -7.61
C ASN A 54 0.21 -16.66 -9.03
N ALA A 55 -0.53 -15.65 -9.50
CA ALA A 55 -1.03 -15.57 -10.86
C ALA A 55 -0.04 -14.97 -11.87
N LEU A 56 0.97 -14.22 -11.43
CA LEU A 56 2.00 -13.67 -12.30
C LEU A 56 2.93 -14.76 -12.86
N PRO A 57 3.54 -14.54 -14.04
CA PRO A 57 4.71 -15.28 -14.54
C PRO A 57 5.87 -15.26 -13.55
N ALA A 58 6.79 -16.21 -13.66
CA ALA A 58 8.01 -16.25 -12.84
C ALA A 58 8.96 -15.08 -13.21
N SER A 59 9.03 -14.68 -14.48
CA SER A 59 9.72 -13.45 -14.90
C SER A 59 9.16 -12.20 -14.22
N TYR A 60 7.83 -12.05 -14.18
CA TYR A 60 7.19 -10.86 -13.60
C TYR A 60 7.32 -10.85 -12.06
N GLN A 61 7.26 -12.01 -11.40
CA GLN A 61 7.57 -12.15 -9.97
C GLN A 61 9.03 -11.74 -9.69
N LYS A 62 9.97 -12.19 -10.54
CA LYS A 62 11.38 -11.79 -10.46
C LYS A 62 11.57 -10.29 -10.66
N ASP A 63 10.93 -9.68 -11.65
CA ASP A 63 10.99 -8.23 -11.91
C ASP A 63 10.57 -7.40 -10.69
N ILE A 64 9.45 -7.75 -10.05
CA ILE A 64 8.98 -7.05 -8.84
C ILE A 64 9.99 -7.21 -7.70
N ASN A 65 10.49 -8.43 -7.45
CA ASN A 65 11.49 -8.65 -6.40
C ASN A 65 12.78 -7.85 -6.68
N GLU A 66 13.31 -7.86 -7.91
CA GLU A 66 14.47 -7.05 -8.30
C GLU A 66 14.23 -5.54 -8.09
N VAL A 67 13.05 -5.03 -8.46
CA VAL A 67 12.66 -3.63 -8.26
C VAL A 67 12.65 -3.27 -6.77
N VAL A 68 12.04 -4.09 -5.92
CA VAL A 68 11.98 -3.86 -4.47
C VAL A 68 13.35 -3.96 -3.83
N HIS A 69 14.14 -4.99 -4.15
CA HIS A 69 15.50 -5.19 -3.60
C HIS A 69 16.43 -4.04 -4.01
N THR A 70 16.32 -3.54 -5.25
CA THR A 70 17.12 -2.39 -5.72
C THR A 70 16.69 -1.09 -5.05
N ALA A 71 15.38 -0.85 -4.87
CA ALA A 71 14.86 0.34 -4.19
C ALA A 71 15.28 0.38 -2.72
N VAL A 72 15.10 -0.72 -1.98
CA VAL A 72 15.54 -0.81 -0.57
C VAL A 72 17.07 -0.77 -0.49
N GLY A 73 17.78 -1.47 -1.36
CA GLY A 73 19.25 -1.46 -1.42
C GLY A 73 19.89 -0.09 -1.74
N LYS A 74 19.10 0.89 -2.20
CA LYS A 74 19.51 2.29 -2.36
C LYS A 74 19.23 3.17 -1.15
N ALA A 75 18.39 2.74 -0.21
CA ALA A 75 18.13 3.49 1.02
C ALA A 75 19.31 3.39 1.98
N ASP A 76 19.52 4.44 2.77
CA ASP A 76 20.48 4.43 3.87
C ASP A 76 19.97 3.53 5.02
N PRO A 77 20.76 2.55 5.51
CA PRO A 77 20.30 1.62 6.54
C PRO A 77 19.97 2.28 7.89
N ALA A 78 20.67 3.38 8.24
CA ALA A 78 20.40 4.09 9.49
C ALA A 78 19.09 4.88 9.38
N LEU A 79 18.86 5.59 8.27
CA LEU A 79 17.59 6.29 8.01
C LEU A 79 16.41 5.31 7.92
N TRP A 80 16.58 4.15 7.26
CA TRP A 80 15.54 3.13 7.17
C TRP A 80 15.13 2.66 8.57
N ASN A 81 16.09 2.18 9.37
CA ASN A 81 15.79 1.63 10.68
C ASN A 81 15.28 2.73 11.66
N ALA A 82 15.81 3.95 11.61
CA ALA A 82 15.34 5.07 12.44
C ALA A 82 13.92 5.54 12.05
N GLY A 83 13.59 5.55 10.75
CA GLY A 83 12.25 5.86 10.25
C GLY A 83 11.22 4.80 10.67
N TRP A 84 11.60 3.52 10.68
CA TRP A 84 10.75 2.44 11.19
C TRP A 84 10.64 2.43 12.72
N GLU A 85 11.66 2.86 13.47
CA GLU A 85 11.56 3.12 14.92
C GLU A 85 10.53 4.24 15.19
N LEU A 86 10.61 5.35 14.44
CA LEU A 86 9.69 6.49 14.51
C LEU A 86 8.25 6.06 14.21
N PHE A 87 8.04 5.27 13.16
CA PHE A 87 6.73 4.70 12.84
C PHE A 87 6.21 3.76 13.94
N GLY A 88 7.06 2.88 14.48
CA GLY A 88 6.71 2.00 15.59
C GLY A 88 6.35 2.76 16.88
N LYS A 89 7.03 3.89 17.15
CA LYS A 89 6.70 4.79 18.26
C LYS A 89 5.39 5.54 18.03
N LEU A 90 5.11 6.01 16.81
CA LEU A 90 3.83 6.62 16.46
C LEU A 90 2.65 5.64 16.64
N VAL A 91 2.82 4.38 16.22
CA VAL A 91 1.83 3.31 16.49
C VAL A 91 1.67 3.04 17.98
N THR A 92 2.78 2.97 18.73
CA THR A 92 2.77 2.74 20.18
C THR A 92 2.07 3.88 20.93
N LEU A 93 2.31 5.13 20.53
CA LEU A 93 1.59 6.31 21.02
C LEU A 93 0.10 6.21 20.70
N ALA A 94 -0.26 5.88 19.47
CA ALA A 94 -1.66 5.75 19.06
C ALA A 94 -2.41 4.64 19.83
N LYS A 95 -1.74 3.51 20.12
CA LYS A 95 -2.26 2.46 21.01
C LYS A 95 -2.48 2.94 22.45
N THR A 96 -1.47 3.60 23.03
CA THR A 96 -1.40 3.83 24.49
C THR A 96 -2.00 5.17 24.94
N LYS A 97 -2.13 6.15 24.05
CA LYS A 97 -2.57 7.53 24.35
C LYS A 97 -3.78 7.98 23.54
N LYS A 98 -4.59 7.03 23.03
CA LYS A 98 -5.85 7.26 22.28
C LYS A 98 -6.59 8.52 22.70
N ASP A 99 -6.95 8.63 23.98
CA ASP A 99 -7.72 9.75 24.51
C ASP A 99 -6.99 11.10 24.47
N MET A 100 -5.67 11.12 24.65
CA MET A 100 -4.87 12.36 24.57
C MET A 100 -4.63 12.79 23.12
N VAL A 101 -4.44 11.81 22.22
CA VAL A 101 -4.35 12.04 20.78
C VAL A 101 -5.68 12.63 20.27
N LEU A 102 -6.82 11.99 20.56
CA LEU A 102 -8.14 12.46 20.13
C LEU A 102 -8.56 13.81 20.72
N LYS A 103 -7.94 14.26 21.82
CA LYS A 103 -8.13 15.60 22.43
C LYS A 103 -7.18 16.66 21.88
N THR A 104 -6.27 16.31 20.97
CA THR A 104 -5.30 17.27 20.39
C THR A 104 -6.05 18.28 19.49
N PRO A 105 -5.95 19.60 19.75
CA PRO A 105 -6.68 20.62 18.97
C PRO A 105 -6.46 20.53 17.47
N ALA A 106 -5.22 20.24 17.05
CA ALA A 106 -4.86 20.06 15.64
C ALA A 106 -5.64 18.95 14.90
N LEU A 107 -6.25 17.98 15.60
CA LEU A 107 -7.16 16.99 14.99
C LEU A 107 -8.62 17.47 14.90
N ALA A 108 -9.01 18.46 15.70
CA ALA A 108 -10.32 19.11 15.61
C ALA A 108 -10.32 20.18 14.51
N ASP A 109 -9.24 20.95 14.39
CA ASP A 109 -9.07 22.01 13.39
C ASP A 109 -8.64 21.48 12.01
N ALA A 110 -8.19 20.23 11.92
CA ALA A 110 -7.82 19.60 10.67
C ALA A 110 -9.03 19.50 9.72
N LYS A 111 -8.89 20.06 8.50
CA LYS A 111 -9.81 19.83 7.36
C LYS A 111 -9.63 18.41 6.78
N ALA A 112 -9.60 17.40 7.65
CA ALA A 112 -9.40 16.00 7.29
C ALA A 112 -10.66 15.42 6.61
N PRO A 113 -10.50 14.48 5.67
CA PRO A 113 -11.64 13.81 5.01
C PRO A 113 -12.36 12.79 5.92
N VAL A 114 -11.85 12.54 7.13
CA VAL A 114 -12.44 11.66 8.16
C VAL A 114 -12.65 12.52 9.40
N LYS A 115 -13.86 12.50 9.98
CA LYS A 115 -14.16 13.31 11.18
C LYS A 115 -13.53 12.68 12.42
N ALA A 116 -13.14 13.49 13.41
CA ALA A 116 -12.61 13.02 14.68
C ALA A 116 -13.53 11.98 15.39
N ALA A 117 -14.86 12.13 15.29
CA ALA A 117 -15.84 11.18 15.83
C ALA A 117 -16.00 9.88 15.01
N GLU A 118 -15.54 9.83 13.76
CA GLU A 118 -15.44 8.60 12.95
C GLU A 118 -14.10 7.91 13.23
N LEU A 119 -13.02 8.69 13.29
CA LEU A 119 -11.68 8.24 13.66
C LEU A 119 -11.63 7.64 15.07
N GLY A 120 -12.27 8.26 16.06
CA GLY A 120 -12.33 7.76 17.45
C GLY A 120 -13.13 6.46 17.60
N ARG A 121 -14.22 6.29 16.84
CA ARG A 121 -15.03 5.05 16.83
C ARG A 121 -14.26 3.87 16.23
N ASN A 122 -13.50 4.11 15.16
CA ASN A 122 -12.79 3.06 14.42
C ASN A 122 -11.30 2.98 14.79
N TRP A 123 -10.87 3.69 15.85
CA TRP A 123 -9.47 3.94 16.20
C TRP A 123 -8.64 2.67 16.28
N ASP A 124 -9.09 1.68 17.05
CA ASP A 124 -8.28 0.51 17.37
C ASP A 124 -8.12 -0.42 16.16
N ALA A 125 -9.08 -0.39 15.22
CA ALA A 125 -8.97 -1.06 13.92
C ALA A 125 -7.98 -0.35 12.97
N VAL A 126 -7.98 0.99 12.94
CA VAL A 126 -7.02 1.79 12.16
C VAL A 126 -5.60 1.62 12.72
N VAL A 127 -5.44 1.67 14.05
CA VAL A 127 -4.15 1.46 14.71
C VAL A 127 -3.67 0.01 14.53
N GLY A 128 -4.58 -0.98 14.55
CA GLY A 128 -4.24 -2.38 14.26
C GLY A 128 -3.72 -2.61 12.83
N LEU A 129 -4.16 -1.83 11.84
CA LEU A 129 -3.61 -1.87 10.48
C LEU A 129 -2.17 -1.33 10.45
N LEU A 130 -1.93 -0.16 11.06
CA LEU A 130 -0.59 0.44 11.14
C LEU A 130 0.39 -0.44 11.92
N ASP A 131 -0.08 -1.09 12.98
CA ASP A 131 0.68 -2.04 13.79
C ASP A 131 1.11 -3.29 13.01
N THR A 132 0.26 -3.79 12.12
CA THR A 132 0.60 -4.91 11.23
C THR A 132 1.79 -4.55 10.33
N LEU A 133 1.83 -3.31 9.82
CA LEU A 133 2.98 -2.81 9.06
C LEU A 133 4.22 -2.62 9.95
N ALA A 134 4.06 -2.03 11.14
CA ALA A 134 5.17 -1.78 12.09
C ALA A 134 5.82 -3.06 12.64
N GLN A 135 5.10 -4.18 12.65
CA GLN A 135 5.62 -5.49 13.02
C GLN A 135 6.06 -6.35 11.83
N SER A 136 5.79 -5.91 10.60
CA SER A 136 6.18 -6.64 9.39
C SER A 136 7.69 -6.66 9.17
N ASP A 137 8.15 -7.63 8.37
CA ASP A 137 9.57 -7.79 8.03
C ASP A 137 10.18 -6.61 7.24
N LEU A 138 9.35 -5.69 6.71
CA LEU A 138 9.80 -4.43 6.08
C LEU A 138 10.58 -3.54 7.06
N ARG A 139 10.28 -3.63 8.36
CA ARG A 139 10.88 -2.76 9.38
C ARG A 139 12.38 -2.94 9.57
N ASN A 140 12.94 -4.04 9.07
CA ASN A 140 14.36 -4.37 9.17
C ASN A 140 14.99 -4.28 7.78
N PHE A 141 16.02 -3.43 7.64
CA PHE A 141 16.63 -3.14 6.35
C PHE A 141 17.12 -4.39 5.59
N GLU A 142 17.88 -5.30 6.24
CA GLU A 142 18.43 -6.47 5.55
C GLU A 142 17.34 -7.48 5.13
N LYS A 143 16.28 -7.63 5.92
CA LYS A 143 15.09 -8.40 5.52
C LYS A 143 14.35 -7.75 4.36
N ALA A 144 14.09 -6.45 4.41
CA ALA A 144 13.38 -5.71 3.36
C ALA A 144 14.15 -5.76 2.01
N LYS A 145 15.48 -5.63 2.07
CA LYS A 145 16.42 -5.70 0.94
C LYS A 145 16.48 -7.07 0.25
N THR A 146 16.01 -8.13 0.91
CA THR A 146 16.01 -9.52 0.41
C THR A 146 14.61 -10.15 0.41
N MET A 147 13.56 -9.35 0.60
CA MET A 147 12.19 -9.81 0.83
C MET A 147 11.58 -10.53 -0.38
N ASP A 148 11.06 -11.74 -0.20
CA ASP A 148 10.14 -12.33 -1.17
C ASP A 148 8.77 -11.66 -1.03
N MET A 149 8.35 -10.93 -2.07
CA MET A 149 7.06 -10.22 -2.05
C MET A 149 5.85 -11.17 -2.01
N GLY A 150 5.98 -12.40 -2.51
CA GLY A 150 4.97 -13.44 -2.36
C GLY A 150 4.73 -13.83 -0.91
N ALA A 151 5.80 -14.12 -0.17
CA ALA A 151 5.74 -14.41 1.26
C ALA A 151 5.20 -13.21 2.07
N PHE A 152 5.54 -11.98 1.67
CA PHE A 152 4.94 -10.77 2.25
C PHE A 152 3.42 -10.70 2.00
N PHE A 153 2.95 -10.98 0.78
CA PHE A 153 1.51 -10.99 0.48
C PHE A 153 0.75 -12.17 1.11
N ASP A 154 1.41 -13.32 1.34
CA ASP A 154 0.82 -14.51 1.97
C ASP A 154 0.54 -14.27 3.47
N LYS A 155 1.50 -13.64 4.16
CA LYS A 155 1.43 -13.39 5.60
C LYS A 155 0.90 -11.99 5.91
N THR A 156 1.75 -10.96 5.77
CA THR A 156 1.44 -9.57 6.12
C THR A 156 0.26 -9.04 5.30
N GLY A 157 0.25 -9.34 3.99
CA GLY A 157 -0.83 -8.96 3.08
C GLY A 157 -2.17 -9.55 3.49
N ALA A 158 -2.23 -10.83 3.88
CA ALA A 158 -3.47 -11.48 4.28
C ALA A 158 -4.02 -10.93 5.61
N GLU A 159 -3.15 -10.62 6.58
CA GLU A 159 -3.56 -9.98 7.83
C GLU A 159 -4.08 -8.55 7.58
N LEU A 160 -3.35 -7.74 6.80
CA LEU A 160 -3.79 -6.40 6.40
C LEU A 160 -5.12 -6.44 5.66
N MET A 161 -5.28 -7.36 4.71
CA MET A 161 -6.51 -7.52 3.94
C MET A 161 -7.69 -7.92 4.84
N SER A 162 -7.46 -8.79 5.82
CA SER A 162 -8.48 -9.18 6.80
C SER A 162 -8.89 -8.03 7.72
N LYS A 163 -7.95 -7.21 8.20
CA LYS A 163 -8.27 -6.01 9.00
C LYS A 163 -8.96 -4.92 8.15
N LEU A 164 -8.59 -4.76 6.88
CA LEU A 164 -9.28 -3.88 5.93
C LEU A 164 -10.71 -4.36 5.65
N GLN A 165 -10.93 -5.67 5.53
CA GLN A 165 -12.28 -6.25 5.39
C GLN A 165 -13.14 -5.88 6.61
N ALA A 166 -12.62 -6.11 7.83
CA ALA A 166 -13.33 -5.75 9.06
C ALA A 166 -13.65 -4.25 9.14
N LEU A 167 -12.68 -3.38 8.84
CA LEU A 167 -12.88 -1.92 8.81
C LEU A 167 -13.93 -1.50 7.76
N SER A 168 -13.99 -2.17 6.60
CA SER A 168 -14.98 -1.88 5.56
C SER A 168 -16.43 -2.19 5.97
N GLN A 169 -16.63 -3.07 6.97
CA GLN A 169 -17.97 -3.34 7.53
C GLN A 169 -18.44 -2.21 8.47
N LEU A 170 -17.57 -1.29 8.84
CA LEU A 170 -17.88 -0.11 9.67
C LEU A 170 -18.26 1.12 8.84
N PHE A 171 -18.39 0.98 7.51
CA PHE A 171 -18.86 2.04 6.63
C PHE A 171 -20.38 2.26 6.75
N PRO A 172 -20.89 3.49 6.57
CA PRO A 172 -22.33 3.76 6.54
C PRO A 172 -23.09 2.90 5.52
N PRO A 173 -24.37 2.54 5.78
CA PRO A 173 -25.16 1.70 4.87
C PRO A 173 -25.23 2.24 3.43
N ASP A 174 -25.31 3.56 3.26
CA ASP A 174 -25.32 4.25 1.95
C ASP A 174 -23.95 4.24 1.22
N LYS A 175 -22.94 3.57 1.81
CA LYS A 175 -21.61 3.30 1.24
C LYS A 175 -21.32 1.81 1.10
N MET A 176 -22.21 0.93 1.58
CA MET A 176 -22.01 -0.52 1.50
C MET A 176 -22.05 -1.06 0.06
N GLN A 177 -22.78 -0.44 -0.87
CA GLN A 177 -22.68 -0.83 -2.29
C GLN A 177 -21.32 -0.51 -2.92
N ASP A 178 -20.59 0.48 -2.38
CA ASP A 178 -19.23 0.84 -2.83
C ASP A 178 -18.15 0.01 -2.08
N ASN A 179 -18.52 -0.96 -1.22
CA ASN A 179 -17.58 -1.80 -0.46
C ASN A 179 -16.90 -2.84 -1.39
N PRO A 180 -15.55 -2.93 -1.44
CA PRO A 180 -14.84 -3.85 -2.32
C PRO A 180 -15.27 -5.32 -2.19
N TRP A 181 -15.53 -5.83 -0.98
CA TRP A 181 -15.97 -7.21 -0.77
C TRP A 181 -17.45 -7.45 -1.11
N VAL A 182 -18.26 -6.40 -1.22
CA VAL A 182 -19.62 -6.49 -1.74
C VAL A 182 -19.58 -6.52 -3.27
N VAL A 183 -18.82 -5.59 -3.89
CA VAL A 183 -18.59 -5.54 -5.34
C VAL A 183 -17.98 -6.86 -5.85
N LEU A 184 -16.93 -7.38 -5.20
CA LEU A 184 -16.28 -8.64 -5.58
C LEU A 184 -17.21 -9.86 -5.52
N LYS A 185 -18.24 -9.88 -4.67
CA LYS A 185 -19.24 -10.97 -4.63
C LYS A 185 -20.19 -10.97 -5.83
N THR A 186 -20.31 -9.85 -6.54
CA THR A 186 -21.11 -9.75 -7.78
C THR A 186 -20.37 -10.20 -9.03
N PHE A 187 -19.07 -10.53 -8.90
CA PHE A 187 -18.22 -10.91 -10.02
C PHE A 187 -18.72 -12.18 -10.71
N LYS A 188 -18.87 -12.10 -12.04
CA LYS A 188 -19.05 -13.24 -12.93
C LYS A 188 -18.04 -13.16 -14.06
N VAL A 189 -17.64 -14.33 -14.55
CA VAL A 189 -16.87 -14.48 -15.79
C VAL A 189 -17.52 -15.57 -16.64
N ALA A 190 -17.45 -15.41 -17.96
CA ALA A 190 -17.84 -16.43 -18.94
C ALA A 190 -16.85 -16.44 -20.11
N PRO A 191 -16.57 -17.60 -20.73
CA PRO A 191 -15.71 -17.66 -21.91
C PRO A 191 -16.46 -17.12 -23.14
N VAL A 192 -15.78 -16.31 -23.94
CA VAL A 192 -16.28 -15.83 -25.25
C VAL A 192 -15.53 -16.51 -26.39
N LYS A 193 -14.19 -16.56 -26.30
CA LYS A 193 -13.31 -17.16 -27.31
C LYS A 193 -12.05 -17.73 -26.65
N ALA A 194 -11.49 -18.80 -27.19
CA ALA A 194 -10.18 -19.32 -26.79
C ALA A 194 -9.45 -19.91 -28.01
N GLU A 195 -8.25 -19.43 -28.29
CA GLU A 195 -7.42 -19.83 -29.42
C GLU A 195 -5.96 -19.97 -28.97
N GLY A 196 -5.53 -21.21 -28.75
CA GLY A 196 -4.18 -21.55 -28.29
C GLY A 196 -3.82 -20.92 -26.94
N ASP A 197 -2.89 -19.97 -26.98
CA ASP A 197 -2.41 -19.19 -25.83
C ASP A 197 -3.11 -17.80 -25.71
N THR A 198 -4.23 -17.60 -26.40
CA THR A 198 -5.07 -16.40 -26.27
C THR A 198 -6.52 -16.75 -25.93
N ALA A 199 -7.22 -15.87 -25.23
CA ALA A 199 -8.64 -16.02 -24.93
C ALA A 199 -9.33 -14.68 -24.66
N THR A 200 -10.62 -14.60 -24.97
CA THR A 200 -11.51 -13.51 -24.58
C THR A 200 -12.52 -14.04 -23.57
N VAL A 201 -12.70 -13.33 -22.46
CA VAL A 201 -13.72 -13.63 -21.45
C VAL A 201 -14.61 -12.40 -21.23
N LYS A 202 -15.91 -12.65 -21.03
CA LYS A 202 -16.89 -11.63 -20.65
C LYS A 202 -16.93 -11.55 -19.14
N VAL A 203 -16.76 -10.35 -18.60
CA VAL A 203 -16.65 -10.06 -17.17
C VAL A 203 -17.77 -9.12 -16.75
N GLU A 204 -18.42 -9.41 -15.62
CA GLU A 204 -19.49 -8.61 -15.01
C GLU A 204 -19.18 -8.41 -13.52
N PHE A 205 -19.25 -7.18 -13.01
CA PHE A 205 -19.14 -6.87 -11.58
C PHE A 205 -19.74 -5.49 -11.26
N GLY A 206 -20.06 -5.24 -9.99
CA GLY A 206 -20.51 -3.93 -9.48
C GLY A 206 -21.88 -3.44 -9.96
N GLY A 207 -22.55 -4.18 -10.85
CA GLY A 207 -23.69 -3.67 -11.61
C GLY A 207 -23.31 -2.84 -12.83
N GLU A 208 -22.02 -2.76 -13.16
CA GLU A 208 -21.52 -2.13 -14.40
C GLU A 208 -21.87 -3.00 -15.63
N PRO A 209 -21.91 -2.41 -16.84
CA PRO A 209 -22.07 -3.17 -18.08
C PRO A 209 -21.00 -4.26 -18.23
N ALA A 210 -21.38 -5.38 -18.84
CA ALA A 210 -20.46 -6.48 -19.12
C ALA A 210 -19.35 -6.03 -20.09
N LEU A 211 -18.09 -6.35 -19.77
CA LEU A 211 -16.92 -6.01 -20.57
C LEU A 211 -16.24 -7.28 -21.09
N GLU A 212 -15.74 -7.24 -22.33
CA GLU A 212 -14.85 -8.29 -22.84
C GLU A 212 -13.40 -7.93 -22.50
N GLU A 213 -12.72 -8.82 -21.79
CA GLU A 213 -11.30 -8.72 -21.49
C GLU A 213 -10.52 -9.83 -22.18
N GLN A 214 -9.41 -9.44 -22.82
CA GLN A 214 -8.53 -10.34 -23.55
C GLN A 214 -7.37 -10.78 -22.65
N PHE A 215 -7.01 -12.05 -22.76
CA PHE A 215 -5.96 -12.71 -22.00
C PHE A 215 -4.98 -13.42 -22.92
N VAL A 216 -3.71 -13.39 -22.54
CA VAL A 216 -2.60 -14.11 -23.19
C VAL A 216 -1.93 -15.01 -22.16
N ARG A 217 -1.47 -16.20 -22.58
CA ARG A 217 -0.74 -17.13 -21.72
C ARG A 217 0.76 -16.85 -21.80
N ILE A 218 1.37 -16.56 -20.65
CA ILE A 218 2.81 -16.31 -20.49
C ILE A 218 3.32 -17.23 -19.38
N GLU A 219 4.33 -18.06 -19.65
CA GLU A 219 4.91 -19.01 -18.68
C GLU A 219 3.86 -19.91 -17.99
N GLY A 220 2.81 -20.30 -18.72
CA GLY A 220 1.71 -21.12 -18.19
C GLY A 220 0.68 -20.34 -17.35
N LYS A 221 0.76 -19.01 -17.30
CA LYS A 221 -0.16 -18.10 -16.57
C LYS A 221 -1.01 -17.28 -17.52
N TRP A 222 -2.28 -17.08 -17.21
CA TRP A 222 -3.19 -16.25 -18.01
C TRP A 222 -3.18 -14.81 -17.52
N ILE A 223 -2.66 -13.91 -18.36
CA ILE A 223 -2.39 -12.51 -18.04
C ILE A 223 -3.30 -11.63 -18.90
N PRO A 224 -3.98 -10.59 -18.34
CA PRO A 224 -4.71 -9.62 -19.14
C PRO A 224 -3.80 -9.02 -20.22
N MET A 225 -4.23 -9.00 -21.48
CA MET A 225 -3.37 -8.61 -22.60
C MET A 225 -2.89 -7.17 -22.49
N LYS A 226 -3.69 -6.29 -21.86
CA LYS A 226 -3.32 -4.92 -21.47
C LYS A 226 -2.08 -4.90 -20.55
N LEU A 227 -2.07 -5.74 -19.51
CA LEU A 227 -0.95 -5.86 -18.57
C LEU A 227 0.29 -6.44 -19.25
N ALA A 228 0.13 -7.49 -20.04
CA ALA A 228 1.23 -8.07 -20.81
C ALA A 228 1.89 -7.07 -21.76
N ALA A 229 1.07 -6.24 -22.43
CA ALA A 229 1.55 -5.21 -23.35
C ALA A 229 2.31 -4.07 -22.64
N PHE A 230 1.91 -3.65 -21.44
CA PHE A 230 2.62 -2.58 -20.73
C PHE A 230 3.77 -3.06 -19.84
N TRP A 231 3.88 -4.36 -19.52
CA TRP A 231 4.77 -4.88 -18.48
C TRP A 231 6.23 -4.46 -18.64
N ASN A 232 6.85 -4.84 -19.76
CA ASN A 232 8.27 -4.58 -20.03
C ASN A 232 8.59 -3.08 -19.99
N ASP A 233 7.64 -2.29 -20.48
CA ASP A 233 7.70 -0.84 -20.62
C ASP A 233 7.62 -0.14 -19.25
N ALA A 234 6.74 -0.64 -18.37
CA ALA A 234 6.63 -0.20 -16.98
C ALA A 234 7.85 -0.63 -16.15
N MET A 235 8.29 -1.89 -16.24
CA MET A 235 9.46 -2.38 -15.51
C MET A 235 10.75 -1.69 -15.96
N SER A 236 10.90 -1.40 -17.26
CA SER A 236 12.01 -0.61 -17.80
C SER A 236 12.04 0.81 -17.22
N ARG A 237 10.90 1.51 -17.23
CA ARG A 237 10.76 2.85 -16.60
C ARG A 237 11.07 2.80 -15.11
N THR A 238 10.45 1.91 -14.34
CA THR A 238 10.67 1.82 -12.89
C THR A 238 12.11 1.42 -12.53
N LYS A 239 12.73 0.46 -13.23
CA LYS A 239 14.15 0.12 -13.02
C LYS A 239 15.07 1.30 -13.38
N LYS A 240 14.76 2.07 -14.43
CA LYS A 240 15.48 3.30 -14.79
C LYS A 240 15.33 4.39 -13.73
N GLU A 241 14.10 4.72 -13.33
CA GLU A 241 13.80 5.72 -12.30
C GLU A 241 14.54 5.39 -10.99
N ILE A 242 14.48 4.14 -10.55
CA ILE A 242 15.22 3.66 -9.37
C ILE A 242 16.73 3.77 -9.60
N ALA A 243 17.26 3.43 -10.77
CA ALA A 243 18.69 3.59 -11.08
C ALA A 243 19.14 5.07 -11.07
N GLU A 244 18.30 5.98 -11.51
CA GLU A 244 18.54 7.43 -11.55
C GLU A 244 18.28 8.15 -10.21
N MET A 245 17.58 7.52 -9.25
CA MET A 245 17.46 8.07 -7.88
C MET A 245 18.84 8.44 -7.33
N PRO A 246 19.07 9.69 -6.90
CA PRO A 246 20.38 10.12 -6.42
C PRO A 246 20.79 9.28 -5.21
N LYS A 247 22.10 8.96 -5.11
CA LYS A 247 22.63 8.44 -3.85
C LYS A 247 22.42 9.51 -2.78
N ALA A 248 21.92 9.08 -1.63
CA ALA A 248 21.60 9.98 -0.54
C ALA A 248 22.87 10.72 -0.05
N ASP A 249 22.80 12.05 0.01
CA ASP A 249 23.92 12.88 0.47
C ASP A 249 24.17 12.62 1.97
N PRO A 250 25.40 12.26 2.38
CA PRO A 250 25.74 12.00 3.78
C PRO A 250 25.35 13.16 4.71
N LYS A 251 25.54 14.42 4.29
CA LYS A 251 25.23 15.59 5.13
C LYS A 251 23.71 15.74 5.34
N THR A 252 22.93 15.61 4.28
CA THR A 252 21.46 15.57 4.33
C THR A 252 20.97 14.38 5.16
N ASN A 253 21.60 13.21 5.06
CA ASN A 253 21.27 12.04 5.88
C ASN A 253 21.52 12.27 7.37
N GLU A 254 22.67 12.82 7.75
CA GLU A 254 22.99 13.17 9.14
C GLU A 254 21.99 14.17 9.73
N GLN A 255 21.60 15.19 8.94
CA GLN A 255 20.57 16.16 9.34
C GLN A 255 19.20 15.49 9.53
N LEU A 256 18.77 14.64 8.60
CA LEU A 256 17.51 13.89 8.71
C LEU A 256 17.53 12.90 9.88
N LEU A 257 18.64 12.21 10.13
CA LEU A 257 18.84 11.36 11.32
C LEU A 257 18.75 12.17 12.62
N GLY A 258 19.27 13.40 12.64
CA GLY A 258 19.11 14.33 13.77
C GLY A 258 17.65 14.67 14.04
N VAL A 259 16.89 15.03 13.00
CA VAL A 259 15.44 15.32 13.10
C VAL A 259 14.65 14.10 13.57
N ILE A 260 14.92 12.91 13.02
CA ILE A 260 14.25 11.66 13.42
C ILE A 260 14.56 11.32 14.88
N LYS A 261 15.82 11.48 15.34
CA LYS A 261 16.19 11.27 16.75
C LYS A 261 15.50 12.25 17.69
N ALA A 262 15.40 13.52 17.31
CA ALA A 262 14.67 14.54 18.09
C ALA A 262 13.17 14.19 18.21
N ALA A 263 12.54 13.79 17.10
CA ALA A 263 11.15 13.32 17.10
C ALA A 263 10.96 12.02 17.93
N ASN A 264 11.90 11.07 17.84
CA ASN A 264 11.88 9.83 18.63
C ASN A 264 11.99 10.08 20.14
N ASN A 265 12.70 11.14 20.56
CA ASN A 265 12.77 11.55 21.96
C ASN A 265 11.48 12.24 22.41
N ALA A 266 10.94 13.14 21.60
CA ALA A 266 9.66 13.80 21.88
C ALA A 266 8.48 12.80 21.97
N LEU A 267 8.46 11.77 21.12
CA LEU A 267 7.49 10.69 21.21
C LEU A 267 7.62 9.87 22.49
N ASN A 268 8.83 9.66 23.03
CA ASN A 268 8.99 9.02 24.34
C ASN A 268 8.27 9.85 25.43
N THR A 269 8.48 11.18 25.46
CA THR A 269 7.76 12.10 26.36
C THR A 269 6.25 11.94 26.25
N MET A 270 5.71 11.84 25.03
CA MET A 270 4.28 11.65 24.79
C MET A 270 3.77 10.25 25.20
N ILE A 271 4.59 9.20 25.08
CA ILE A 271 4.28 7.82 25.51
C ILE A 271 4.35 7.69 27.05
N GLU A 272 5.18 8.48 27.72
CA GLU A 272 5.30 8.49 29.18
C GLU A 272 4.28 9.42 29.85
N ALA A 273 3.80 10.45 29.14
CA ALA A 273 2.85 11.45 29.63
C ALA A 273 1.63 10.87 30.37
N LYS A 274 1.39 11.36 31.58
CA LYS A 274 0.25 11.05 32.45
C LYS A 274 -0.84 12.13 32.33
N THR A 275 -0.48 13.35 31.93
CA THR A 275 -1.41 14.46 31.72
C THR A 275 -1.50 14.89 30.25
N GLN A 276 -2.58 15.58 29.88
CA GLN A 276 -2.72 16.19 28.55
C GLN A 276 -1.67 17.28 28.30
N GLU A 277 -1.22 17.97 29.36
CA GLU A 277 -0.23 19.04 29.28
C GLU A 277 1.17 18.50 28.96
N GLU A 278 1.59 17.42 29.63
CA GLU A 278 2.82 16.67 29.31
C GLU A 278 2.80 16.14 27.86
N PHE A 279 1.66 15.60 27.43
CA PHE A 279 1.47 15.11 26.06
C PHE A 279 1.56 16.26 25.04
N ASN A 280 0.92 17.40 25.30
CA ASN A 280 0.95 18.58 24.44
C ASN A 280 2.35 19.19 24.37
N MET A 281 3.10 19.20 25.48
CA MET A 281 4.51 19.62 25.51
C MET A 281 5.37 18.71 24.60
N GLY A 282 5.19 17.39 24.68
CA GLY A 282 5.84 16.44 23.78
C GLY A 282 5.49 16.66 22.30
N LEU A 283 4.23 17.01 21.99
CA LEU A 283 3.81 17.37 20.62
C LEU A 283 4.55 18.61 20.10
N VAL A 284 4.67 19.66 20.93
CA VAL A 284 5.42 20.89 20.57
C VAL A 284 6.91 20.56 20.35
N GLN A 285 7.51 19.73 21.20
CA GLN A 285 8.90 19.25 21.04
C GLN A 285 9.08 18.47 19.73
N ALA A 286 8.12 17.65 19.33
CA ALA A 286 8.16 16.88 18.07
C ALA A 286 8.03 17.77 16.82
N MET A 287 7.28 18.88 16.91
CA MET A 287 7.07 19.80 15.79
C MET A 287 8.20 20.85 15.64
N ALA A 288 8.86 21.23 16.74
CA ALA A 288 9.94 22.23 16.73
C ALA A 288 11.06 21.99 15.68
N PRO A 289 11.67 20.79 15.53
CA PRO A 289 12.71 20.56 14.54
C PRO A 289 12.22 20.55 13.08
N LEU A 290 10.90 20.45 12.85
CA LEU A 290 10.32 20.47 11.51
C LEU A 290 10.17 21.89 10.95
N GLY A 291 10.04 22.90 11.81
CA GLY A 291 9.84 24.30 11.41
C GLY A 291 10.88 24.83 10.42
N PRO A 292 12.19 24.81 10.76
CA PRO A 292 13.25 25.27 9.86
C PRO A 292 13.31 24.48 8.54
N LEU A 293 13.02 23.17 8.58
CA LEU A 293 13.05 22.28 7.42
C LEU A 293 11.89 22.58 6.46
N LEU A 294 10.71 22.92 6.97
CA LEU A 294 9.57 23.37 6.16
C LEU A 294 9.82 24.75 5.52
N ILE A 295 10.45 25.67 6.25
CA ILE A 295 10.77 27.02 5.74
C ILE A 295 11.83 26.97 4.64
N GLY A 296 12.94 26.25 4.86
CA GLY A 296 14.00 26.13 3.85
C GLY A 296 13.50 25.57 2.51
N ARG A 297 12.64 24.54 2.58
CA ARG A 297 12.06 23.88 1.40
C ARG A 297 10.98 24.68 0.67
N MET A 298 10.53 25.79 1.25
CA MET A 298 9.72 26.80 0.55
C MET A 298 10.63 27.82 -0.15
N GLY A 299 11.71 28.28 0.50
CA GLY A 299 12.69 29.19 -0.11
C GLY A 299 13.38 28.62 -1.37
N GLU A 300 13.70 27.32 -1.39
CA GLU A 300 14.25 26.65 -2.58
C GLU A 300 13.33 26.74 -3.81
N LYS A 301 12.00 26.81 -3.62
CA LYS A 301 11.04 26.85 -4.73
C LYS A 301 10.91 28.21 -5.40
N GLU A 302 11.24 29.30 -4.69
CA GLU A 302 11.18 30.66 -5.24
C GLU A 302 12.41 30.99 -6.11
N GLN A 303 13.52 30.28 -5.93
CA GLN A 303 14.76 30.50 -6.69
C GLN A 303 14.92 29.61 -7.94
N GLY A 304 14.05 28.60 -8.12
CA GLY A 304 14.16 27.59 -9.17
C GLY A 304 13.22 27.73 -10.37
N ALA A 305 12.36 28.76 -10.41
CA ALA A 305 11.41 28.96 -11.50
C ALA A 305 12.09 29.63 -12.72
N PRO A 306 12.09 29.02 -13.93
CA PRO A 306 12.56 29.70 -15.13
C PRO A 306 11.62 30.86 -15.48
N THR A 307 12.17 32.04 -15.73
CA THR A 307 11.40 33.18 -16.25
C THR A 307 10.75 32.78 -17.57
N PRO A 308 9.42 32.96 -17.75
CA PRO A 308 8.81 32.75 -19.06
C PRO A 308 9.42 33.75 -20.06
N ALA A 309 9.86 33.23 -21.21
CA ALA A 309 10.33 34.06 -22.31
C ALA A 309 9.14 34.86 -22.92
N PRO A 310 9.41 36.04 -23.52
CA PRO A 310 8.39 36.89 -24.13
C PRO A 310 7.80 36.30 -25.43
#